data_AF-A0A2V8SFG4-F1
#
_entry.id   AF-A0A2V8SFG4-F1
#
_cell.length_a   1.000
_cell.length_b   1.000
_cell.length_c   1.000
_cell.angle_alpha   90.00
_cell.angle_beta   90.00
_cell.angle_gamma   90.00
#
_symmetry.space_group_name_H-M   'P 1'
#
loop_
_entity.id
_entity.type
_entity.pdbx_description
1 polymer ?
#
loop_
_entity_poly.entity_id
_entity_poly.type
_entity_poly.pdbx_seq_one_letter_code
_entity_poly.pdbx_strand_id
1 'polypeptide(L)'
;MIGDFSEGANVVRAAYERRMLLRYVALTVALFVPLLAAFASVRNLYPFAASTMMMEGGELQSGRSYYVLRGESVAGETFDLPPVELTNALSGRTWSLVAAAVENKSFTIPSPHPANAALAASVGGIERLPRAARLEDLLRAWGAIYNSRLPPSSTRRLRAVRLDAYRWEGKSYGDYDRPVESWRAEL
;
A
#
# COMPACT_ATOMS: atom_id res chain seq x y z
N MET A 1 31.58 -36.58 58.61
CA MET A 1 31.74 -36.88 57.17
C MET A 1 30.43 -36.48 56.50
N ILE A 2 30.27 -35.18 56.20
CA ILE A 2 29.09 -34.63 55.52
C ILE A 2 29.56 -34.36 54.10
N GLY A 3 29.53 -35.40 53.28
CA GLY A 3 29.84 -35.34 51.87
C GLY A 3 28.67 -35.94 51.10
N ASP A 4 28.31 -35.27 50.02
CA ASP A 4 27.73 -35.91 48.83
C ASP A 4 26.20 -36.07 48.69
N PHE A 5 25.40 -35.26 49.41
CA PHE A 5 23.96 -35.09 49.06
C PHE A 5 23.69 -33.93 48.09
N SER A 6 24.67 -33.04 47.93
CA SER A 6 24.56 -31.88 47.03
C SER A 6 24.75 -32.26 45.56
N GLU A 7 25.56 -33.27 45.26
CA GLU A 7 25.94 -33.60 43.89
C GLU A 7 24.81 -34.32 43.14
N GLY A 8 24.16 -35.30 43.80
CA GLY A 8 22.97 -35.98 43.26
C GLY A 8 21.77 -35.06 43.04
N ALA A 9 21.53 -34.09 43.93
CA ALA A 9 20.44 -33.12 43.79
C ALA A 9 20.65 -32.17 42.60
N ASN A 10 21.90 -31.76 42.34
CA ASN A 10 22.25 -30.91 41.21
C ASN A 10 22.10 -31.63 39.86
N VAL A 11 22.42 -32.92 39.79
CA VAL A 11 22.25 -33.73 38.56
C VAL A 11 20.78 -33.92 38.21
N VAL A 12 19.92 -34.22 39.19
CA VAL A 12 18.47 -34.38 38.97
C VAL A 12 17.82 -33.06 38.53
N ARG A 13 18.23 -31.93 39.14
CA ARG A 13 17.76 -30.59 38.77
C ARG A 13 18.19 -30.21 37.35
N ALA A 14 19.44 -30.45 36.98
CA ALA A 14 19.94 -30.19 35.62
C ALA A 14 19.21 -31.02 34.56
N ALA A 15 18.89 -32.29 34.85
CA ALA A 15 18.12 -33.15 33.95
C ALA A 15 16.67 -32.66 33.78
N TYR A 16 16.06 -32.18 34.87
CA TYR A 16 14.71 -31.60 34.85
C TYR A 16 14.66 -30.29 34.06
N GLU A 17 15.59 -29.37 34.32
CA GLU A 17 15.71 -28.09 33.61
C GLU A 17 15.96 -28.31 32.10
N ARG A 18 16.81 -29.28 31.74
CA ARG A 18 17.06 -29.64 30.33
C ARG A 18 15.81 -30.20 29.64
N ARG A 19 15.04 -31.06 30.33
CA ARG A 19 13.78 -31.59 29.80
C ARG A 19 12.70 -30.50 29.67
N MET A 20 12.67 -29.54 30.59
CA MET A 20 11.75 -28.40 30.56
C MET A 20 12.11 -27.46 29.40
N LEU A 21 13.39 -27.14 29.22
CA LEU A 21 13.91 -26.38 28.08
C LEU A 21 13.54 -27.04 26.75
N LEU A 22 13.77 -28.35 26.60
CA LEU A 22 13.40 -29.08 25.39
C LEU A 22 11.90 -29.01 25.09
N ARG A 23 11.04 -29.09 26.11
CA ARG A 23 9.58 -28.94 25.95
C ARG A 23 9.21 -27.54 25.50
N TYR A 24 9.79 -26.49 26.08
CA TYR A 24 9.51 -25.12 25.66
C TYR A 24 10.02 -24.82 24.25
N VAL A 25 11.19 -25.33 23.88
CA VAL A 25 11.69 -25.23 22.50
C VAL A 25 10.74 -25.95 21.55
N ALA A 26 10.31 -27.17 21.86
CA ALA A 26 9.36 -27.91 21.03
C ALA A 26 8.02 -27.17 20.89
N LEU A 27 7.48 -26.60 21.97
CA LEU A 27 6.25 -25.80 21.93
C LEU A 27 6.41 -24.50 21.14
N THR A 28 7.55 -23.83 21.29
CA THR A 28 7.87 -22.60 20.53
C THR A 28 7.94 -22.91 19.04
N VAL A 29 8.67 -23.97 18.66
CA VAL A 29 8.75 -24.41 17.27
C VAL A 29 7.37 -24.81 16.74
N ALA A 30 6.61 -25.60 17.52
CA ALA A 30 5.27 -26.05 17.12
C ALA A 30 4.27 -24.90 16.95
N LEU A 31 4.42 -23.80 17.69
CA LEU A 31 3.56 -22.62 17.55
C LEU A 31 4.01 -21.70 16.41
N PHE A 32 5.30 -21.39 16.34
CA PHE A 32 5.82 -20.36 15.44
C PHE A 32 6.13 -20.86 14.03
N VAL A 33 6.48 -22.14 13.85
CA VAL A 33 6.75 -22.68 12.49
C VAL A 33 5.49 -22.68 11.62
N PRO A 34 4.31 -23.14 12.08
CA PRO A 34 3.09 -23.02 11.29
C PRO A 34 2.69 -21.57 11.03
N LEU A 35 2.95 -20.67 11.99
CA LEU A 35 2.66 -19.25 11.84
C LEU A 35 3.55 -18.59 10.79
N LEU A 36 4.86 -18.88 10.80
CA LEU A 36 5.82 -18.41 9.80
C LEU A 36 5.55 -19.04 8.44
N ALA A 37 5.20 -20.32 8.39
CA ALA A 37 4.81 -21.00 7.15
C ALA A 37 3.52 -20.40 6.57
N ALA A 38 2.53 -20.10 7.40
CA ALA A 38 1.34 -19.36 7.00
C ALA A 38 1.74 -17.96 6.48
N PHE A 39 2.54 -17.19 7.21
CA PHE A 39 2.97 -15.87 6.75
C PHE A 39 3.77 -15.92 5.43
N ALA A 40 4.57 -16.97 5.21
CA ALA A 40 5.35 -17.17 3.99
C ALA A 40 4.50 -17.67 2.80
N SER A 41 3.45 -18.45 3.06
CA SER A 41 2.55 -19.02 2.03
C SER A 41 1.38 -18.11 1.69
N VAL A 42 0.85 -17.37 2.66
CA VAL A 42 -0.17 -16.33 2.53
C VAL A 42 0.48 -15.03 2.04
N ARG A 43 1.20 -15.09 0.92
CA ARG A 43 1.63 -13.86 0.21
C ARG A 43 0.53 -13.31 -0.69
N ASN A 44 -0.46 -14.15 -1.07
CA ASN A 44 -1.46 -13.85 -2.11
C ASN A 44 -2.89 -14.32 -1.76
N LEU A 45 -3.26 -14.40 -0.47
CA LEU A 45 -4.58 -14.91 -0.07
C LEU A 45 -5.68 -13.84 -0.04
N TYR A 46 -5.30 -12.58 -0.25
CA TYR A 46 -6.22 -11.61 -0.84
C TYR A 46 -5.95 -11.58 -2.35
N PRO A 47 -6.99 -11.58 -3.21
CA PRO A 47 -6.80 -11.42 -4.65
C PRO A 47 -6.10 -10.10 -5.03
N PHE A 48 -5.90 -9.20 -4.07
CA PHE A 48 -5.16 -7.94 -4.20
C PHE A 48 -4.36 -7.66 -2.94
N ALA A 49 -3.10 -7.25 -3.05
CA ALA A 49 -2.35 -6.81 -1.88
C ALA A 49 -3.06 -5.59 -1.27
N ALA A 50 -3.42 -5.61 0.02
CA ALA A 50 -4.05 -4.45 0.69
C ALA A 50 -3.22 -3.15 0.58
N SER A 51 -1.94 -3.26 0.19
CA SER A 51 -1.08 -2.14 -0.17
C SER A 51 -1.45 -1.43 -1.48
N THR A 52 -2.32 -2.01 -2.32
CA THR A 52 -2.76 -1.49 -3.62
C THR A 52 -4.20 -0.96 -3.64
N MET A 53 -4.96 -1.08 -2.55
CA MET A 53 -6.36 -0.66 -2.48
C MET A 53 -6.58 0.43 -1.43
N MET A 54 -7.30 1.49 -1.80
CA MET A 54 -7.93 2.45 -0.86
C MET A 54 -9.37 2.01 -0.60
N MET A 55 -9.98 2.29 0.54
CA MET A 55 -11.43 2.32 0.66
C MET A 55 -11.84 3.74 1.01
N GLU A 56 -12.64 4.39 0.17
CA GLU A 56 -13.31 5.63 0.53
C GLU A 56 -14.27 5.32 1.69
N GLY A 57 -14.09 6.03 2.81
CA GLY A 57 -14.99 5.94 3.96
C GLY A 57 -16.28 6.67 3.65
N GLY A 58 -17.22 5.99 2.98
CA GLY A 58 -18.58 6.46 2.71
C GLY A 58 -19.63 5.65 3.48
N GLU A 59 -20.85 6.19 3.56
CA GLU A 59 -22.01 5.52 4.15
C GLU A 59 -22.10 4.07 3.67
N LEU A 60 -22.27 3.12 4.61
CA LEU A 60 -22.40 1.68 4.34
C LEU A 60 -23.54 1.32 3.35
N GLN A 61 -24.38 2.29 2.98
CA GLN A 61 -25.47 2.15 2.01
C GLN A 61 -25.05 2.45 0.56
N SER A 62 -23.93 3.15 0.33
CA SER A 62 -23.37 3.43 -1.00
C SER A 62 -21.97 2.81 -1.11
N GLY A 63 -21.69 2.03 -2.16
CA GLY A 63 -20.45 1.26 -2.30
C GLY A 63 -19.14 2.03 -2.04
N ARG A 64 -18.08 1.31 -1.65
CA ARG A 64 -16.76 1.89 -1.33
C ARG A 64 -15.93 2.08 -2.60
N SER A 65 -15.36 3.27 -2.82
CA SER A 65 -14.42 3.48 -3.93
C SER A 65 -13.01 3.02 -3.55
N TYR A 66 -12.31 2.37 -4.47
CA TYR A 66 -10.89 2.03 -4.34
C TYR A 66 -10.09 2.44 -5.58
N TYR A 67 -8.80 2.68 -5.42
CA TYR A 67 -7.92 3.14 -6.49
C TYR A 67 -6.82 2.13 -6.78
N VAL A 68 -6.48 1.93 -8.05
CA VAL A 68 -5.37 1.09 -8.51
C VAL A 68 -4.42 1.94 -9.34
N LEU A 69 -3.14 1.94 -8.97
CA LEU A 69 -2.10 2.68 -9.68
C LEU A 69 -1.38 1.75 -10.66
N ARG A 70 -1.29 2.17 -11.93
CA ARG A 70 -0.70 1.39 -13.02
C ARG A 70 0.35 2.18 -13.76
N GLY A 71 1.42 1.49 -14.12
CA GLY A 71 2.50 1.99 -14.96
C GLY A 71 2.44 1.36 -16.34
N GLU A 72 2.72 2.15 -17.35
CA GLU A 72 2.91 1.71 -18.72
C GLU A 72 4.38 1.90 -19.09
N SER A 73 5.09 0.82 -19.41
CA SER A 73 6.52 0.86 -19.72
C SER A 73 6.80 1.36 -21.14
N VAL A 74 8.02 1.81 -21.40
CA VAL A 74 8.49 2.12 -22.76
C VAL A 74 8.44 0.92 -23.71
N ALA A 75 8.49 -0.31 -23.17
CA ALA A 75 8.28 -1.55 -23.93
C ALA A 75 6.79 -1.84 -24.22
N GLY A 76 5.86 -1.04 -23.72
CA GLY A 76 4.41 -1.21 -23.90
C GLY A 76 3.76 -2.17 -22.90
N GLU A 77 4.48 -2.61 -21.88
CA GLU A 77 3.94 -3.47 -20.83
C GLU A 77 3.19 -2.63 -19.80
N THR A 78 1.98 -3.05 -19.42
CA THR A 78 1.22 -2.42 -18.33
C THR A 78 1.33 -3.28 -17.07
N PHE A 79 1.63 -2.66 -15.93
CA PHE A 79 1.75 -3.36 -14.64
C PHE A 79 1.28 -2.48 -13.49
N ASP A 80 0.84 -3.10 -12.40
CA ASP A 80 0.45 -2.37 -11.19
C ASP A 80 1.72 -1.82 -10.50
N LEU A 81 1.69 -0.53 -10.15
CA LEU A 81 2.80 0.14 -9.47
C LEU A 81 2.62 0.05 -7.96
N PRO A 82 3.59 -0.48 -7.20
CA PRO A 82 3.55 -0.48 -5.75
C PRO A 82 3.67 0.96 -5.19
N PRO A 83 2.62 1.52 -4.57
CA PRO A 83 2.59 2.94 -4.19
C PRO A 83 3.58 3.28 -3.07
N VAL A 84 3.85 2.31 -2.20
CA VAL A 84 4.86 2.41 -1.12
C VAL A 84 6.25 2.61 -1.69
N GLU A 85 6.57 1.94 -2.80
CA GLU A 85 7.88 2.11 -3.43
C GLU A 85 8.00 3.55 -3.94
N LEU A 86 6.98 4.11 -4.59
CA LEU A 86 7.07 5.43 -5.23
C LEU A 86 7.35 6.59 -4.26
N THR A 87 6.74 6.59 -3.09
CA THR A 87 6.77 7.77 -2.20
C THR A 87 7.66 7.60 -0.97
N ASN A 88 8.26 6.41 -0.78
CA ASN A 88 8.98 6.03 0.45
C ASN A 88 8.19 6.37 1.73
N ALA A 89 6.86 6.39 1.59
CA ALA A 89 5.93 6.73 2.64
C ALA A 89 5.17 5.48 3.05
N LEU A 90 4.74 5.42 4.30
CA LEU A 90 3.78 4.43 4.74
C LEU A 90 2.56 4.51 3.80
N SER A 91 2.04 3.35 3.37
CA SER A 91 0.93 3.26 2.42
C SER A 91 -0.20 4.25 2.72
N GLY A 92 -0.58 4.41 4.00
CA GLY A 92 -1.61 5.36 4.42
C GLY A 92 -1.36 6.83 4.05
N ARG A 93 -0.11 7.30 4.01
CA ARG A 93 0.22 8.68 3.62
C ARG A 93 0.13 8.88 2.11
N THR A 94 0.58 7.90 1.32
CA THR A 94 0.45 7.89 -0.14
C THR A 94 -1.02 7.96 -0.55
N TRP A 95 -1.87 7.20 0.12
CA TRP A 95 -3.30 7.17 -0.18
C TRP A 95 -4.06 8.42 0.27
N SER A 96 -3.64 9.06 1.37
CA SER A 96 -4.17 10.37 1.77
C SER A 96 -3.90 11.45 0.73
N LEU A 97 -2.73 11.39 0.06
CA LEU A 97 -2.39 12.31 -1.03
C LEU A 97 -3.26 12.10 -2.27
N VAL A 98 -3.59 10.84 -2.62
CA VAL A 98 -4.51 10.53 -3.72
C VAL A 98 -5.89 11.12 -3.45
N ALA A 99 -6.46 10.82 -2.27
CA ALA A 99 -7.77 11.32 -1.89
C ALA A 99 -7.80 12.86 -1.92
N ALA A 100 -6.78 13.50 -1.36
CA ALA A 100 -6.66 14.96 -1.36
C ALA A 100 -6.54 15.56 -2.78
N ALA A 101 -5.85 14.88 -3.70
CA ALA A 101 -5.73 15.31 -5.09
C ALA A 101 -7.05 15.14 -5.86
N VAL A 102 -7.74 14.02 -5.67
CA VAL A 102 -9.05 13.75 -6.28
C VAL A 102 -10.10 14.76 -5.80
N GLU A 103 -10.10 15.09 -4.51
CA GLU A 103 -11.02 16.05 -3.89
C GLU A 103 -10.58 17.52 -4.02
N ASN A 104 -9.53 17.83 -4.81
CA ASN A 104 -9.02 19.19 -5.00
C ASN A 104 -8.71 19.95 -3.68
N LYS A 105 -8.30 19.24 -2.62
CA LYS A 105 -8.01 19.86 -1.30
C LYS A 105 -6.91 20.91 -1.34
N SER A 106 -6.01 20.82 -2.32
CA SER A 106 -4.94 21.81 -2.51
C SER A 106 -5.43 23.20 -2.93
N PHE A 107 -6.69 23.34 -3.32
CA PHE A 107 -7.31 24.62 -3.68
C PHE A 107 -8.05 25.26 -2.50
N THR A 108 -8.45 24.47 -1.51
CA THR A 108 -9.22 24.94 -0.35
C THR A 108 -8.35 25.39 0.83
N ILE A 109 -7.02 25.30 0.68
CA ILE A 109 -6.09 25.77 1.71
C ILE A 109 -6.12 27.31 1.80
N PRO A 110 -5.98 27.91 3.01
CA PRO A 110 -6.11 29.36 3.20
C PRO A 110 -5.13 30.22 2.37
N SER A 111 -3.97 29.69 2.03
CA SER A 111 -2.98 30.36 1.19
C SER A 111 -2.52 29.38 0.10
N PRO A 112 -3.29 29.26 -0.99
CA PRO A 112 -3.00 28.30 -2.04
C PRO A 112 -1.74 28.69 -2.80
N HIS A 113 -1.05 27.69 -3.34
CA HIS A 113 0.06 27.94 -4.26
C HIS A 113 -0.40 28.82 -5.44
N PRO A 114 0.40 29.77 -5.95
CA PRO A 114 -0.01 30.69 -7.02
C PRO A 114 -0.58 29.98 -8.25
N ALA A 115 -0.03 28.82 -8.63
CA ALA A 115 -0.55 28.02 -9.73
C ALA A 115 -1.97 27.45 -9.48
N ASN A 116 -2.34 27.17 -8.22
CA ASN A 116 -3.68 26.72 -7.86
C ASN A 116 -4.66 27.89 -7.87
N ALA A 117 -4.24 29.06 -7.36
CA ALA A 117 -5.04 30.28 -7.42
C ALA A 117 -5.33 30.68 -8.87
N ALA A 118 -4.32 30.66 -9.75
CA ALA A 118 -4.48 30.96 -11.16
C ALA A 118 -5.43 29.98 -11.87
N LEU A 119 -5.29 28.67 -11.61
CA LEU A 119 -6.17 27.66 -12.20
C LEU A 119 -7.62 27.82 -11.72
N ALA A 120 -7.84 28.02 -10.41
CA ALA A 120 -9.17 28.30 -9.88
C ALA A 120 -9.78 29.56 -10.50
N ALA A 121 -9.00 30.64 -10.63
CA ALA A 121 -9.46 31.87 -11.28
C ALA A 121 -9.85 31.64 -12.75
N SER A 122 -9.09 30.82 -13.49
CA SER A 122 -9.32 30.55 -14.92
C SER A 122 -10.66 29.87 -15.22
N VAL A 123 -11.21 29.12 -14.25
CA VAL A 123 -12.51 28.44 -14.37
C VAL A 123 -13.64 29.15 -13.62
N GLY A 124 -13.36 30.31 -13.01
CA GLY A 124 -14.35 31.10 -12.29
C GLY A 124 -14.61 30.64 -10.85
N GLY A 125 -13.62 30.03 -10.20
CA GLY A 125 -13.64 29.64 -8.79
C GLY A 125 -13.44 28.15 -8.54
N ILE A 126 -13.18 27.79 -7.29
CA ILE A 126 -12.90 26.41 -6.86
C ILE A 126 -14.10 25.49 -7.14
N GLU A 127 -15.32 25.98 -6.95
CA GLU A 127 -16.57 25.24 -7.16
C GLU A 127 -16.80 24.77 -8.60
N ARG A 128 -16.09 25.38 -9.57
CA ARG A 128 -16.17 25.04 -10.99
C ARG A 128 -15.02 24.16 -11.45
N LEU A 129 -14.07 23.84 -10.56
CA LEU A 129 -12.98 22.95 -10.91
C LEU A 129 -13.53 21.53 -11.14
N PRO A 130 -13.11 20.87 -12.24
CA PRO A 130 -13.39 19.45 -12.39
C PRO A 130 -12.74 18.69 -11.23
N ARG A 131 -13.35 17.58 -10.83
CA ARG A 131 -12.74 16.64 -9.89
C ARG A 131 -11.34 16.25 -10.37
N ALA A 132 -10.41 16.06 -9.44
CA ALA A 132 -9.04 15.65 -9.74
C ALA A 132 -8.26 16.59 -10.68
N ALA A 133 -8.51 17.91 -10.62
CA ALA A 133 -7.95 18.92 -11.54
C ALA A 133 -6.41 18.96 -11.57
N ARG A 134 -5.75 18.48 -10.53
CA ARG A 134 -4.27 18.42 -10.40
C ARG A 134 -3.73 17.00 -10.28
N LEU A 135 -4.57 15.99 -10.49
CA LEU A 135 -4.14 14.60 -10.29
C LEU A 135 -3.06 14.20 -11.31
N GLU A 136 -3.13 14.69 -12.55
CA GLU A 136 -2.07 14.43 -13.54
C GLU A 136 -0.70 14.91 -13.06
N ASP A 137 -0.61 16.05 -12.37
CA ASP A 137 0.65 16.57 -11.85
C ASP A 137 1.24 15.63 -10.78
N LEU A 138 0.37 15.06 -9.93
CA LEU A 138 0.77 14.05 -8.96
C LEU A 138 1.25 12.77 -9.65
N LEU A 139 0.55 12.30 -10.68
CA LEU A 139 0.92 11.11 -11.46
C LEU A 139 2.26 11.31 -12.18
N ARG A 140 2.50 12.48 -12.77
CA ARG A 140 3.79 12.84 -13.37
C ARG A 140 4.92 12.82 -12.35
N ALA A 141 4.69 13.42 -11.19
CA ALA A 141 5.69 13.43 -10.12
C ALA A 141 6.06 12.01 -9.68
N TRP A 142 5.07 11.14 -9.51
CA TRP A 142 5.29 9.73 -9.16
C TRP A 142 6.02 8.95 -10.26
N GLY A 143 5.62 9.13 -11.51
CA GLY A 143 6.31 8.54 -12.66
C GLY A 143 7.76 8.97 -12.77
N ALA A 144 8.03 10.26 -12.54
CA ALA A 144 9.39 10.81 -12.50
C ALA A 144 10.22 10.19 -11.37
N ILE A 145 9.65 10.05 -10.16
CA ILE A 145 10.34 9.39 -9.04
C ILE A 145 10.66 7.93 -9.37
N TYR A 146 9.71 7.18 -9.94
CA TYR A 146 9.97 5.81 -10.38
C TYR A 146 11.12 5.75 -11.40
N ASN A 147 11.02 6.56 -12.46
CA ASN A 147 12.00 6.61 -13.54
C ASN A 147 13.39 7.08 -13.09
N SER A 148 13.48 7.89 -12.02
CA SER A 148 14.77 8.34 -11.46
C SER A 148 15.61 7.21 -10.86
N ARG A 149 14.97 6.09 -10.50
CA ARG A 149 15.64 4.93 -9.88
C ARG A 149 16.12 3.91 -10.89
N LEU A 150 15.77 4.10 -12.16
CA LEU A 150 16.13 3.21 -13.25
C LEU A 150 17.16 3.88 -14.15
N PRO A 151 18.13 3.12 -14.70
CA PRO A 151 19.01 3.62 -15.75
C PRO A 151 18.19 4.17 -16.94
N PRO A 152 18.70 5.19 -17.65
CA PRO A 152 18.03 5.73 -18.84
C PRO A 152 17.73 4.68 -19.92
N SER A 153 18.54 3.63 -20.02
CA SER A 153 18.39 2.53 -20.98
C SER A 153 17.38 1.44 -20.57
N SER A 154 16.78 1.53 -19.39
CA SER A 154 15.88 0.48 -18.90
C SER A 154 14.55 0.48 -19.66
N THR A 155 14.17 -0.68 -20.20
CA THR A 155 12.86 -0.90 -20.83
C THR A 155 11.70 -0.86 -19.84
N ARG A 156 11.99 -0.91 -18.53
CA ARG A 156 10.99 -0.81 -17.46
C ARG A 156 10.66 0.62 -17.07
N ARG A 157 11.34 1.63 -17.66
CA ARG A 157 10.96 3.03 -17.49
C ARG A 157 9.53 3.22 -17.95
N LEU A 158 8.80 4.05 -17.23
CA LEU A 158 7.43 4.40 -17.51
C LEU A 158 7.38 5.43 -18.63
N ARG A 159 6.49 5.20 -19.60
CA ARG A 159 6.03 6.20 -20.57
C ARG A 159 4.77 6.91 -20.10
N ALA A 160 3.94 6.22 -19.31
CA ALA A 160 2.74 6.78 -18.72
C ALA A 160 2.43 6.17 -17.36
N VAL A 161 1.64 6.90 -16.57
CA VAL A 161 1.09 6.46 -15.29
C VAL A 161 -0.42 6.67 -15.30
N ARG A 162 -1.17 5.68 -14.82
CA ARG A 162 -2.63 5.72 -14.74
C ARG A 162 -3.12 5.40 -13.34
N LEU A 163 -4.13 6.11 -12.87
CA LEU A 163 -4.90 5.78 -11.69
C LEU A 163 -6.32 5.41 -12.10
N ASP A 164 -6.74 4.20 -11.76
CA ASP A 164 -8.08 3.68 -12.03
C ASP A 164 -8.89 3.67 -10.72
N ALA A 165 -10.05 4.31 -10.71
CA ALA A 165 -11.01 4.26 -9.62
C ALA A 165 -12.07 3.20 -9.89
N TYR A 166 -12.34 2.38 -8.88
CA TYR A 166 -13.30 1.29 -8.91
C TYR A 166 -14.30 1.44 -7.78
N ARG A 167 -15.52 0.92 -7.95
CA ARG A 167 -16.54 0.89 -6.89
C ARG A 167 -16.83 -0.52 -6.43
N TRP A 168 -16.74 -0.75 -5.13
CA TRP A 168 -17.15 -1.98 -4.48
C TRP A 168 -18.58 -1.87 -3.95
N GLU A 169 -19.53 -2.62 -4.52
CA GLU A 169 -20.95 -2.57 -4.16
C GLU A 169 -21.34 -3.46 -2.97
N GLY A 170 -20.38 -4.06 -2.26
CA GLY A 170 -20.61 -4.75 -0.98
C GLY A 170 -21.39 -6.07 -1.04
N LYS A 171 -21.77 -6.55 -2.23
CA LYS A 171 -22.58 -7.78 -2.40
C LYS A 171 -21.76 -9.07 -2.47
N SER A 172 -20.51 -9.01 -2.95
CA SER A 172 -19.62 -10.17 -3.07
C SER A 172 -18.15 -9.71 -3.11
N TYR A 173 -17.23 -10.50 -2.55
CA TYR A 173 -15.79 -10.32 -2.69
C TYR A 173 -15.26 -10.75 -4.08
N GLY A 174 -16.13 -10.97 -5.07
CA GLY A 174 -15.76 -11.29 -6.45
C GLY A 174 -16.26 -10.28 -7.49
N ASP A 175 -17.12 -9.33 -7.13
CA ASP A 175 -17.65 -8.29 -8.02
C ASP A 175 -16.89 -6.98 -7.80
N TYR A 176 -15.65 -6.94 -8.27
CA TYR A 176 -14.76 -5.78 -8.11
C TYR A 176 -14.87 -4.75 -9.24
N ASP A 177 -15.46 -5.10 -10.37
CA ASP A 177 -15.02 -4.48 -11.62
C ASP A 177 -16.07 -3.58 -12.28
N ARG A 178 -16.43 -2.50 -11.60
CA ARG A 178 -16.95 -1.32 -12.30
C ARG A 178 -15.95 -0.18 -12.20
N PRO A 179 -15.11 0.03 -13.24
CA PRO A 179 -14.32 1.25 -13.32
C PRO A 179 -15.28 2.45 -13.36
N VAL A 180 -15.09 3.34 -12.40
CA VAL A 180 -15.89 4.57 -12.26
C VAL A 180 -15.23 5.69 -13.04
N GLU A 181 -13.91 5.83 -12.90
CA GLU A 181 -13.15 6.93 -13.46
C GLU A 181 -11.68 6.52 -13.60
N SER A 182 -10.98 7.06 -14.60
CA SER A 182 -9.57 6.80 -14.83
C SER A 182 -8.85 8.09 -15.21
N TRP A 183 -7.66 8.30 -14.64
CA TRP A 183 -6.81 9.44 -14.94
C TRP A 183 -5.45 8.95 -15.38
N ARG A 184 -4.93 9.50 -16.49
CA ARG A 184 -3.66 9.08 -17.10
C ARG A 184 -2.77 10.28 -17.37
N ALA A 185 -1.49 10.15 -17.08
CA ALA A 185 -0.47 11.15 -17.40
C ALA A 185 0.69 10.52 -18.17
N GLU A 186 1.11 11.17 -19.24
CA GLU A 186 2.34 10.86 -19.98
C GLU A 186 3.57 11.43 -19.24
N LEU A 187 4.74 10.82 -19.44
CA LEU A 187 6.02 11.14 -18.80
C LEU A 187 7.12 11.56 -19.78
#